data_AF-A0A9D0XLW0-F1
#
_entry.id   AF-A0A9D0XLW0-F1
#
_cell.length_a   1.000
_cell.length_b   1.000
_cell.length_c   1.000
_cell.angle_alpha   90.00
_cell.angle_beta   90.00
_cell.angle_gamma   90.00
#
_symmetry.space_group_name_H-M   'P 1'
#
loop_
_entity.id
_entity.type
_entity.pdbx_description
1 polymer ?
#
loop_
_entity_poly.entity_id
_entity_poly.type
_entity_poly.pdbx_seq_one_letter_code
_entity_poly.pdbx_strand_id
1 'polypeptide(L)'
;MSFFSNLFKSRSKTMRELAFQLGMEYYDSDDNELVHSLSGFKLLQKGRSPRVTNLLSLIEEGKEQEFCLFDYRCRTGTSKNRRTKYTTVFLARSARLHLPLFYLKPKNFLHKVGEYIGWTKDIAFDSHPIFSDSYYLQGNSEIDIRQLFNTDLLNFFSREKTWYLEGFGSDFIFYKQ
;
A
#
# COMPACT_ATOMS: atom_id res chain seq x y z
N MET A 1 -28.04 -13.89 0.40
CA MET A 1 -26.68 -14.48 0.39
C MET A 1 -26.00 -14.52 -0.99
N SER A 2 -26.67 -14.19 -2.11
CA SER A 2 -26.18 -14.45 -3.49
C SER A 2 -25.35 -13.31 -4.16
N PHE A 3 -25.59 -12.04 -3.79
CA PHE A 3 -24.96 -10.91 -4.49
C PHE A 3 -23.43 -10.82 -4.28
N PHE A 4 -22.97 -10.99 -3.04
CA PHE A 4 -21.53 -10.92 -2.71
C PHE A 4 -20.75 -12.10 -3.30
N SER A 5 -21.31 -13.32 -3.31
CA SER A 5 -20.63 -14.47 -3.92
C SER A 5 -20.42 -14.30 -5.42
N ASN A 6 -21.36 -13.67 -6.12
CA ASN A 6 -21.21 -13.37 -7.54
C ASN A 6 -20.21 -12.24 -7.80
N LEU A 7 -20.15 -11.23 -6.91
CA LEU A 7 -19.13 -10.18 -6.98
C LEU A 7 -17.71 -10.73 -6.77
N PHE A 8 -17.52 -11.63 -5.79
CA PHE A 8 -16.23 -12.30 -5.57
C PHE A 8 -15.83 -13.18 -6.76
N LYS A 9 -16.77 -13.97 -7.31
CA LYS A 9 -16.52 -14.76 -8.53
C LYS A 9 -16.10 -13.88 -9.72
N SER A 10 -16.76 -12.72 -9.89
CA SER A 10 -16.39 -11.74 -10.93
C SER A 10 -14.99 -11.18 -10.69
N ARG A 11 -14.67 -10.78 -9.45
CA ARG A 11 -13.36 -10.23 -9.07
C ARG A 11 -12.23 -11.23 -9.29
N SER A 12 -12.39 -12.48 -8.84
CA SER A 12 -11.38 -13.53 -9.03
C SER A 12 -11.17 -13.84 -10.51
N LYS A 13 -12.22 -13.79 -11.34
CA LYS A 13 -12.08 -13.93 -12.80
C LYS A 13 -11.24 -12.79 -13.38
N THR A 14 -11.55 -11.53 -13.05
CA THR A 14 -10.76 -10.36 -13.50
C THR A 14 -9.31 -10.46 -13.06
N MET A 15 -9.04 -10.93 -11.84
CA MET A 15 -7.67 -11.08 -11.34
C MET A 15 -6.90 -12.20 -12.03
N ARG A 16 -7.56 -13.32 -12.38
CA ARG A 16 -6.94 -14.38 -13.20
C ARG A 16 -6.60 -13.88 -14.60
N GLU A 17 -7.50 -13.12 -15.23
CA GLU A 17 -7.26 -12.52 -16.55
C GLU A 17 -6.10 -11.51 -16.50
N LEU A 18 -6.04 -10.68 -15.45
CA LEU A 18 -4.93 -9.75 -15.24
C LEU A 18 -3.61 -10.49 -15.01
N ALA A 19 -3.61 -11.57 -14.23
CA ALA A 19 -2.43 -12.40 -14.00
C ALA A 19 -1.87 -12.92 -15.33
N PHE A 20 -2.75 -13.46 -16.17
CA PHE A 20 -2.40 -13.94 -17.50
C PHE A 20 -1.82 -12.83 -18.39
N GLN A 21 -2.42 -11.65 -18.41
CA GLN A 21 -1.93 -10.50 -19.19
C GLN A 21 -0.56 -10.00 -18.74
N LEU A 22 -0.29 -10.06 -17.43
CA LEU A 22 0.98 -9.61 -16.84
C LEU A 22 2.05 -10.71 -16.79
N GLY A 23 1.72 -11.95 -17.20
CA GLY A 23 2.62 -13.10 -17.04
C GLY A 23 2.91 -13.46 -15.58
N MET A 24 1.98 -13.15 -14.68
CA MET A 24 2.07 -13.46 -13.25
C MET A 24 1.30 -14.75 -12.92
N GLU A 25 1.74 -15.46 -11.90
CA GLU A 25 1.04 -16.61 -11.36
C GLU A 25 -0.14 -16.18 -10.49
N TYR A 26 -1.27 -16.88 -10.57
CA TYR A 26 -2.48 -16.57 -9.78
C TYR A 26 -2.74 -17.61 -8.69
N TYR A 27 -3.06 -17.12 -7.50
CA TYR A 27 -3.42 -17.90 -6.32
C TYR A 27 -4.74 -17.41 -5.70
N ASP A 28 -5.62 -18.34 -5.35
CA ASP A 28 -6.88 -18.09 -4.64
C ASP A 28 -6.59 -18.01 -3.12
N SER A 29 -5.82 -17.01 -2.68
CA SER A 29 -5.08 -17.09 -1.41
C SER A 29 -5.94 -16.90 -0.13
N ASP A 30 -5.45 -17.49 0.98
CA ASP A 30 -5.61 -17.12 2.41
C ASP A 30 -4.20 -17.18 3.04
N ASP A 31 -3.24 -16.50 2.38
CA ASP A 31 -1.81 -16.60 2.66
C ASP A 31 -1.47 -15.87 3.97
N ASN A 32 -1.39 -16.65 5.04
CA ASN A 32 -1.03 -16.14 6.35
C ASN A 32 0.43 -15.68 6.40
N GLU A 33 1.34 -16.33 5.69
CA GLU A 33 2.77 -15.96 5.72
C GLU A 33 2.99 -14.56 5.13
N LEU A 34 2.34 -14.29 3.99
CA LEU A 34 2.35 -12.96 3.38
C LEU A 34 1.76 -11.91 4.34
N VAL A 35 0.62 -12.20 5.00
CA VAL A 35 0.04 -11.32 6.02
C VAL A 35 1.02 -11.03 7.15
N HIS A 36 1.76 -12.03 7.64
CA HIS A 36 2.73 -11.86 8.71
C HIS A 36 3.93 -11.02 8.24
N SER A 37 4.43 -11.27 7.02
CA SER A 37 5.56 -10.53 6.43
C SER A 37 5.24 -9.03 6.28
N LEU A 38 3.97 -8.69 6.05
CA LEU A 38 3.50 -7.32 5.87
C LEU A 38 3.15 -6.58 7.18
N SER A 39 3.34 -7.21 8.35
CA SER A 39 2.94 -6.64 9.65
C SER A 39 3.61 -5.30 10.01
N GLY A 40 4.78 -5.03 9.42
CA GLY A 40 5.48 -3.75 9.54
C GLY A 40 4.78 -2.56 8.89
N PHE A 41 3.87 -2.78 7.95
CA PHE A 41 3.14 -1.72 7.24
C PHE A 41 1.94 -1.19 8.04
N LYS A 42 1.75 0.14 8.03
CA LYS A 42 0.62 0.83 8.67
C LYS A 42 -0.72 0.41 8.08
N LEU A 43 -0.77 -0.04 6.82
CA LEU A 43 -1.97 -0.64 6.23
C LEU A 43 -2.50 -1.81 7.08
N LEU A 44 -1.61 -2.69 7.54
CA LEU A 44 -1.99 -3.91 8.26
C LEU A 44 -2.32 -3.64 9.73
N GLN A 45 -1.71 -2.61 10.33
CA GLN A 45 -1.93 -2.24 11.73
C GLN A 45 -3.33 -1.64 12.00
N LYS A 46 -4.04 -1.14 10.98
CA LYS A 46 -5.32 -0.41 11.14
C LYS A 46 -6.55 -1.30 11.34
N GLY A 47 -6.45 -2.62 11.18
CA GLY A 47 -7.60 -3.52 11.11
C GLY A 47 -7.43 -4.82 11.89
N ARG A 48 -8.51 -5.59 11.96
CA ARG A 48 -8.55 -6.93 12.56
C ARG A 48 -8.95 -7.97 11.54
N SER A 49 -8.60 -9.23 11.80
CA SER A 49 -8.88 -10.36 10.90
C SER A 49 -8.40 -10.08 9.46
N PRO A 50 -7.10 -9.74 9.27
CA PRO A 50 -6.54 -9.53 7.94
C PRO A 50 -6.72 -10.79 7.09
N ARG A 51 -7.02 -10.60 5.80
CA ARG A 51 -7.02 -11.66 4.80
C ARG A 51 -6.46 -11.14 3.50
N VAL A 52 -5.71 -11.99 2.81
CA VAL A 52 -5.19 -11.75 1.47
C VAL A 52 -5.84 -12.75 0.53
N THR A 53 -6.44 -12.27 -0.56
CA THR A 53 -7.13 -13.06 -1.59
C THR A 53 -6.71 -12.59 -2.98
N ASN A 54 -6.96 -13.39 -4.02
CA ASN A 54 -6.63 -13.05 -5.42
C ASN A 54 -5.17 -12.59 -5.58
N LEU A 55 -4.21 -13.38 -5.07
CA LEU A 55 -2.80 -13.06 -5.12
C LEU A 55 -2.25 -13.35 -6.52
N LEU A 56 -1.65 -12.33 -7.13
CA LEU A 56 -0.80 -12.45 -8.31
C LEU A 56 0.64 -12.35 -7.83
N SER A 57 1.50 -13.27 -8.24
CA SER A 57 2.92 -13.27 -7.87
C SER A 57 3.81 -13.40 -9.11
N LEU A 58 4.91 -12.65 -9.11
CA LEU A 58 5.99 -12.76 -10.07
C LEU A 58 7.31 -12.71 -9.31
N ILE A 59 8.08 -13.79 -9.40
CA ILE A 59 9.41 -13.90 -8.82
C ILE A 59 10.43 -13.92 -9.97
N GLU A 60 11.28 -12.91 -10.03
CA GLU A 60 12.40 -12.87 -10.97
C GLU A 60 13.67 -13.37 -10.26
N GLU A 61 13.84 -14.70 -10.18
CA GLU A 61 14.93 -15.35 -9.42
C GLU A 61 16.32 -14.78 -9.75
N GLY A 62 16.61 -14.53 -11.04
CA GLY A 62 17.89 -13.96 -11.49
C GLY A 62 18.13 -12.50 -11.08
N LYS A 63 17.11 -11.80 -10.57
CA LYS A 63 17.20 -10.39 -10.13
C LYS A 63 16.95 -10.19 -8.64
N GLU A 64 16.58 -11.24 -7.90
CA GLU A 64 16.17 -11.16 -6.50
C GLU A 64 15.06 -10.11 -6.32
N GLN A 65 14.04 -10.19 -7.18
CA GLN A 65 12.90 -9.28 -7.21
C GLN A 65 11.61 -10.10 -7.16
N GLU A 66 10.70 -9.68 -6.27
CA GLU A 66 9.37 -10.24 -6.13
C GLU A 66 8.35 -9.12 -6.27
N PHE A 67 7.33 -9.34 -7.10
CA PHE A 67 6.19 -8.45 -7.27
C PHE A 67 4.91 -9.19 -6.97
N CYS A 68 4.08 -8.62 -6.10
CA CYS A 68 2.81 -9.19 -5.73
C CYS A 68 1.68 -8.17 -5.91
N LEU A 69 0.54 -8.61 -6.45
CA LEU A 69 -0.69 -7.81 -6.50
C LEU A 69 -1.81 -8.62 -5.90
N PHE A 70 -2.45 -8.13 -4.84
CA PHE A 70 -3.45 -8.92 -4.12
C PHE A 70 -4.58 -8.06 -3.55
N ASP A 71 -5.71 -8.69 -3.28
CA ASP A 71 -6.80 -8.07 -2.53
C ASP A 71 -6.60 -8.31 -1.03
N TYR A 72 -6.43 -7.24 -0.29
CA TYR A 72 -6.39 -7.20 1.16
C TYR A 72 -7.76 -6.83 1.73
N ARG A 73 -8.19 -7.57 2.76
CA ARG A 73 -9.40 -7.29 3.51
C ARG A 73 -9.08 -7.20 5.00
N CYS A 74 -9.62 -6.18 5.66
CA CYS A 74 -9.61 -6.11 7.12
C CYS A 74 -10.94 -5.60 7.69
N ARG A 75 -11.17 -5.87 8.97
CA ARG A 75 -12.32 -5.34 9.73
C ARG A 75 -11.87 -4.14 10.56
N THR A 76 -12.60 -3.04 10.45
CA THR A 76 -12.38 -1.81 11.21
C THR A 76 -13.63 -1.44 12.02
N GLY A 77 -13.48 -0.65 13.07
CA GLY A 77 -14.58 -0.20 13.94
C GLY A 77 -14.89 -1.18 15.09
N THR A 78 -15.74 -0.73 16.02
CA THR A 78 -16.15 -1.49 17.22
C THR A 78 -17.45 -2.26 16.96
N SER A 79 -17.84 -3.14 17.88
CA SER A 79 -18.96 -4.11 17.75
C SER A 79 -20.19 -3.57 16.99
N LYS A 80 -20.69 -2.37 17.35
CA LYS A 80 -21.90 -1.77 16.75
C LYS A 80 -21.68 -1.08 15.39
N ASN A 81 -20.44 -0.80 15.00
CA ASN A 81 -20.08 -0.06 13.76
C ASN A 81 -18.98 -0.79 12.96
N ARG A 82 -19.01 -2.13 12.94
CA ARG A 82 -18.00 -2.93 12.24
C ARG A 82 -18.14 -2.76 10.73
N ARG A 83 -17.08 -2.27 10.09
CA ARG A 83 -16.97 -2.17 8.62
C ARG A 83 -15.91 -3.13 8.12
N THR A 84 -16.15 -3.72 6.95
CA THR A 84 -15.11 -4.46 6.22
C THR A 84 -14.54 -3.52 5.16
N LYS A 85 -13.22 -3.34 5.16
CA LYS A 85 -12.51 -2.64 4.09
C LYS A 85 -11.88 -3.67 3.14
N TYR A 86 -11.89 -3.34 1.86
CA TYR A 86 -11.23 -4.08 0.80
C TYR A 86 -10.28 -3.12 0.08
N THR A 87 -9.06 -3.57 -0.17
CA THR A 87 -8.00 -2.76 -0.75
C THR A 87 -7.17 -3.65 -1.67
N THR A 88 -6.99 -3.26 -2.93
CA THR A 88 -5.99 -3.91 -3.79
C THR A 88 -4.62 -3.31 -3.47
N VAL A 89 -3.63 -4.16 -3.22
CA VAL A 89 -2.29 -3.79 -2.78
C VAL A 89 -1.29 -4.34 -3.77
N PHE A 90 -0.40 -3.46 -4.25
CA PHE A 90 0.83 -3.84 -4.92
C PHE A 90 1.95 -3.88 -3.88
N LEU A 91 2.71 -4.97 -3.85
CA LEU A 91 3.94 -5.15 -3.07
C LEU A 91 5.09 -5.36 -4.05
N ALA A 92 6.20 -4.68 -3.80
CA ALA A 92 7.47 -4.99 -4.42
C ALA A 92 8.50 -5.25 -3.34
N ARG A 93 9.28 -6.31 -3.52
CA ARG A 93 10.36 -6.73 -2.64
C ARG A 93 11.64 -6.93 -3.45
N SER A 94 12.75 -6.40 -2.95
CA SER A 94 14.06 -6.68 -3.51
C SER A 94 15.16 -6.45 -2.49
N ALA A 95 16.13 -7.36 -2.42
CA ALA A 95 17.32 -7.19 -1.58
C ALA A 95 18.17 -5.96 -1.97
N ARG A 96 17.95 -5.42 -3.18
CA ARG A 96 18.61 -4.21 -3.67
C ARG A 96 17.97 -2.93 -3.12
N LEU A 97 16.74 -3.02 -2.63
CA LEU A 97 16.06 -1.91 -1.99
C LEU A 97 16.61 -1.74 -0.56
N HIS A 98 17.09 -0.53 -0.28
CA HIS A 98 17.55 -0.10 1.03
C HIS A 98 16.71 1.09 1.47
N LEU A 99 15.42 0.86 1.65
CA LEU A 99 14.45 1.94 1.89
C LEU A 99 14.50 2.42 3.35
N PRO A 100 14.51 3.74 3.60
CA PRO A 100 14.17 4.25 4.92
C PRO A 100 12.75 3.84 5.28
N LEU A 101 12.40 3.86 6.57
CA LEU A 101 11.01 3.68 6.99
C LEU A 101 10.24 4.95 6.64
N PHE A 102 9.30 4.87 5.71
CA PHE A 102 8.46 6.01 5.36
C PHE A 102 7.00 5.62 5.12
N TYR A 103 6.13 6.62 5.29
CA TYR A 103 4.69 6.52 5.06
C TYR A 103 4.19 7.77 4.34
N LEU A 104 3.67 7.58 3.14
CA LEU A 104 3.03 8.59 2.32
C LEU A 104 1.53 8.31 2.27
N LYS A 105 0.72 9.31 2.58
CA LYS A 105 -0.74 9.24 2.45
C LYS A 105 -1.29 10.54 1.86
N PRO A 106 -2.43 10.50 1.13
CA PRO A 106 -3.13 11.71 0.75
C PRO A 106 -3.53 12.51 1.99
N LYS A 107 -3.46 13.84 1.90
CA LYS A 107 -4.04 14.73 2.91
C LYS A 107 -5.56 14.70 2.76
N ASN A 108 -6.26 14.37 3.85
CA ASN A 108 -7.73 14.43 3.85
C ASN A 108 -8.15 15.91 3.79
N PHE A 109 -8.70 16.37 2.66
CA PHE A 109 -9.24 17.73 2.52
C PHE A 109 -10.29 18.08 3.59
N LEU A 110 -10.95 17.09 4.18
CA LEU A 110 -12.09 17.27 5.10
C LEU A 110 -11.73 17.41 6.59
N HIS A 111 -10.47 17.20 7.00
CA HIS A 111 -10.07 17.44 8.39
C HIS A 111 -8.62 17.93 8.46
N LYS A 112 -8.43 19.25 8.37
CA LYS A 112 -7.29 19.93 9.00
C LYS A 112 -7.44 19.86 10.53
N VAL A 113 -7.39 18.66 11.10
CA VAL A 113 -7.50 18.46 12.55
C VAL A 113 -6.33 17.62 13.02
N GLY A 114 -5.50 18.23 13.86
CA GLY A 114 -4.53 17.56 14.72
C GLY A 114 -3.15 17.37 14.09
N GLU A 115 -2.37 18.45 14.00
CA GLU A 115 -0.99 18.35 14.50
C GLU A 115 -1.09 17.79 15.94
N TYR A 116 -0.14 16.96 16.37
CA TYR A 116 -0.15 16.18 17.61
C TYR A 116 -1.00 14.90 17.61
N ILE A 117 -0.43 13.81 17.09
CA ILE A 117 -0.03 12.69 17.95
C ILE A 117 1.40 12.35 17.54
N GLY A 118 2.31 12.43 18.50
CA GLY A 118 3.74 12.62 18.28
C GLY A 118 4.45 11.58 17.40
N TRP A 119 5.72 11.88 17.18
CA TRP A 119 6.83 11.03 16.69
C TRP A 119 7.38 11.30 15.28
N THR A 120 6.70 11.98 14.34
CA THR A 120 7.34 12.44 13.07
C THR A 120 6.67 13.67 12.43
N LYS A 121 7.47 14.67 12.05
CA LYS A 121 7.06 15.89 11.31
C LYS A 121 6.75 15.56 9.84
N ASP A 122 5.82 16.30 9.21
CA ASP A 122 5.57 16.21 7.77
C ASP A 122 6.81 16.68 6.98
N ILE A 123 7.24 15.90 6.00
CA ILE A 123 8.39 16.20 5.13
C ILE A 123 7.86 16.86 3.86
N ALA A 124 7.81 18.20 3.88
CA ALA A 124 7.40 19.00 2.74
C ALA A 124 8.57 19.35 1.80
N PHE A 125 8.25 19.62 0.54
CA PHE A 125 9.20 20.02 -0.51
C PHE A 125 8.76 21.35 -1.14
N ASP A 126 9.49 22.42 -0.86
CA ASP A 126 9.18 23.76 -1.38
C ASP A 126 9.25 23.83 -2.92
N SER A 127 10.10 22.99 -3.53
CA SER A 127 10.20 22.85 -4.99
C SER A 127 8.99 22.16 -5.62
N HIS A 128 8.15 21.48 -4.83
CA HIS A 128 6.97 20.74 -5.28
C HIS A 128 5.76 21.05 -4.38
N PRO A 129 5.21 22.28 -4.45
CA PRO A 129 4.10 22.70 -3.60
C PRO A 129 2.84 21.86 -3.81
N ILE A 130 2.55 21.44 -5.05
CA ILE A 130 1.37 20.59 -5.35
C ILE A 130 1.45 19.24 -4.62
N PHE A 131 2.62 18.62 -4.57
CA PHE A 131 2.87 17.42 -3.78
C PHE A 131 2.66 17.74 -2.29
N SER A 132 3.36 18.76 -1.78
CA SER A 132 3.33 19.14 -0.37
C SER A 132 1.92 19.48 0.13
N ASP A 133 1.05 20.02 -0.72
CA ASP A 133 -0.35 20.31 -0.40
C ASP A 133 -1.24 19.06 -0.45
N SER A 134 -0.95 18.13 -1.35
CA SER A 134 -1.77 16.94 -1.60
C SER A 134 -1.42 15.77 -0.68
N TYR A 135 -0.20 15.72 -0.16
CA TYR A 135 0.37 14.57 0.52
C TYR A 135 0.97 14.89 1.88
N TYR A 136 0.87 13.91 2.78
CA TYR A 136 1.55 13.89 4.07
C TYR A 136 2.60 12.78 4.03
N LEU A 137 3.88 13.16 4.15
CA LEU A 137 5.02 12.25 4.12
C LEU A 137 5.75 12.30 5.46
N GLN A 138 6.03 11.14 6.04
CA GLN A 138 6.75 11.04 7.30
C GLN A 138 7.63 9.79 7.30
N GLY A 139 8.63 9.76 8.17
CA GLY A 139 9.45 8.57 8.37
C GLY A 139 10.62 8.77 9.33
N ASN A 140 11.50 7.78 9.43
CA ASN A 140 12.55 7.75 10.45
C ASN A 140 13.76 8.65 10.15
N SER A 141 14.04 8.95 8.88
CA SER A 141 15.17 9.78 8.45
C SER A 141 14.74 10.74 7.35
N GLU A 142 14.63 12.04 7.68
CA GLU A 142 14.23 13.06 6.69
C GLU A 142 15.24 13.16 5.54
N ILE A 143 16.53 13.01 5.84
CA ILE A 143 17.60 13.11 4.83
C ILE A 143 17.47 12.00 3.78
N ASP A 144 17.37 10.74 4.22
CA ASP A 144 17.28 9.60 3.31
C ASP A 144 15.95 9.60 2.54
N ILE A 145 14.87 10.03 3.19
CA ILE A 145 13.56 10.18 2.53
C ILE A 145 13.61 11.25 1.45
N ARG A 146 14.27 12.39 1.70
CA ARG A 146 14.43 13.43 0.68
C ARG A 146 15.28 12.97 -0.51
N GLN A 147 16.24 12.08 -0.29
CA GLN A 147 17.01 11.46 -1.38
C GLN A 147 16.17 10.46 -2.19
N LEU A 148 15.34 9.65 -1.51
CA LEU A 148 14.44 8.70 -2.15
C LEU A 148 13.35 9.41 -2.97
N PHE A 149 12.74 10.46 -2.43
CA PHE A 149 11.69 11.25 -3.07
C PHE A 149 12.28 12.27 -4.04
N ASN A 150 12.86 11.76 -5.12
CA ASN A 150 13.39 12.56 -6.22
C ASN A 150 12.28 13.27 -7.02
N THR A 151 12.71 14.10 -7.98
CA THR A 151 11.80 14.89 -8.84
C THR A 151 10.75 14.05 -9.55
N ASP A 152 11.09 12.86 -10.04
CA ASP A 152 10.14 12.00 -10.78
C ASP A 152 9.04 11.48 -9.86
N LEU A 153 9.40 11.01 -8.66
CA LEU A 153 8.44 10.52 -7.69
C LEU A 153 7.54 11.65 -7.16
N LEU A 154 8.11 12.82 -6.89
CA LEU A 154 7.35 14.01 -6.49
C LEU A 154 6.39 14.47 -7.59
N ASN A 155 6.82 14.43 -8.85
CA ASN A 155 5.97 14.77 -10.00
C ASN A 155 4.84 13.77 -10.20
N PHE A 156 5.10 12.48 -10.01
CA PHE A 156 4.09 11.43 -10.06
C PHE A 156 2.98 11.71 -9.02
N PHE A 157 3.34 11.91 -7.76
CA PHE A 157 2.38 12.19 -6.69
C PHE A 157 1.77 13.60 -6.74
N SER A 158 2.39 14.56 -7.44
CA SER A 158 1.74 15.85 -7.72
C SER A 158 0.53 15.70 -8.66
N ARG A 159 0.56 14.70 -9.55
CA ARG A 159 -0.52 14.39 -10.50
C ARG A 159 -1.54 13.44 -9.90
N GLU A 160 -1.07 12.41 -9.23
CA GLU A 160 -1.86 11.32 -8.68
C GLU A 160 -2.16 11.55 -7.19
N LYS A 161 -3.41 11.82 -6.80
CA LYS A 161 -3.76 12.35 -5.46
C LYS A 161 -4.43 11.38 -4.48
N THR A 162 -4.52 10.09 -4.80
CA THR A 162 -5.34 9.12 -4.03
C THR A 162 -4.57 7.89 -3.53
N TRP A 163 -3.30 7.79 -3.88
CA TRP A 163 -2.49 6.64 -3.54
C TRP A 163 -1.82 6.78 -2.19
N TYR A 164 -1.54 5.65 -1.58
CA TYR A 164 -0.68 5.50 -0.42
C TYR A 164 0.59 4.77 -0.86
N LEU A 165 1.72 5.14 -0.26
CA LEU A 165 2.99 4.44 -0.44
C LEU A 165 3.64 4.28 0.92
N GLU A 166 4.00 3.06 1.28
CA GLU A 166 4.71 2.76 2.52
C GLU A 166 5.91 1.89 2.17
N GLY A 167 7.07 2.14 2.78
CA GLY A 167 8.28 1.39 2.49
C GLY A 167 9.22 1.31 3.68
N PHE A 168 9.96 0.20 3.78
CA PHE A 168 11.05 0.00 4.72
C PHE A 168 11.89 -1.21 4.32
N GLY A 169 13.21 -1.12 4.51
CA GLY A 169 14.11 -2.21 4.18
C GLY A 169 14.01 -2.58 2.70
N SER A 170 13.72 -3.84 2.42
CA SER A 170 13.62 -4.38 1.06
C SER A 170 12.24 -4.23 0.41
N ASP A 171 11.25 -3.71 1.13
CA ASP A 171 9.84 -3.85 0.76
C ASP A 171 9.15 -2.49 0.67
N PHE A 172 8.28 -2.33 -0.33
CA PHE A 172 7.28 -1.28 -0.33
C PHE A 172 5.91 -1.78 -0.78
N ILE A 173 4.86 -1.12 -0.30
CA ILE A 173 3.48 -1.32 -0.75
C ILE A 173 2.90 -0.04 -1.33
N PHE A 174 2.08 -0.19 -2.37
CA PHE A 174 1.38 0.87 -3.07
C PHE A 174 -0.10 0.51 -3.26
N TYR A 175 -1.01 1.37 -2.83
CA TYR A 175 -2.44 1.05 -2.78
C TYR A 175 -3.35 2.29 -2.71
N LYS A 176 -4.67 2.11 -2.88
CA LYS A 176 -5.71 3.14 -2.63
C LYS A 176 -6.63 2.73 -1.49
N GLN A 177 -7.15 3.69 -0.72
CA GLN A 177 -8.15 3.49 0.32
C GLN A 177 -9.40 4.34 0.11
#